data_AF-A0A356R955-F1
#
_entry.id   AF-A0A356R955-F1
#
_cell.length_a   1.000
_cell.length_b   1.000
_cell.length_c   1.000
_cell.angle_alpha   90.00
_cell.angle_beta   90.00
_cell.angle_gamma   90.00
#
_symmetry.space_group_name_H-M   'P 1'
#
loop_
_entity.id
_entity.type
_entity.pdbx_description
1 polymer ?
#
loop_
_entity_poly.entity_id
_entity_poly.type
_entity_poly.pdbx_seq_one_letter_code
_entity_poly.pdbx_strand_id
1 'polypeptide(L)'
;MGQSLEQLQKIADDLKRQRDELHVKLHLAKADARDEWAKLETRWEEVRTKMEAVRKEAGHTTEAVGSGLSLVLDELKKGYDNIRKTL
;
A
#
# COMPACT_ATOMS: atom_id res chain seq x y z
N MET A 1 -5.83 2.78 23.77
CA MET A 1 -5.90 3.48 22.46
C MET A 1 -4.69 3.04 21.65
N GLY A 2 -4.87 2.11 20.72
CA GLY A 2 -3.77 1.57 19.89
C GLY A 2 -4.25 0.85 18.63
N GLN A 3 -5.56 0.68 18.47
CA GLN A 3 -6.15 -0.18 17.44
C GLN A 3 -5.92 0.33 16.01
N SER A 4 -5.75 1.64 15.78
CA SER A 4 -5.62 2.18 14.42
C SER A 4 -4.28 1.82 13.76
N LEU A 5 -3.16 1.85 14.49
CA LEU A 5 -1.84 1.56 13.91
C LEU A 5 -1.70 0.07 13.56
N GLU A 6 -2.17 -0.82 14.42
CA GLU A 6 -2.12 -2.27 14.22
C GLU A 6 -2.97 -2.69 13.02
N GLN A 7 -4.15 -2.07 12.83
CA GLN A 7 -4.99 -2.32 11.66
C GLN A 7 -4.31 -1.85 10.37
N LEU A 8 -3.73 -0.64 10.36
CA LEU A 8 -2.98 -0.12 9.22
C LEU A 8 -1.80 -1.02 8.86
N GLN A 9 -1.07 -1.52 9.88
CA GLN A 9 0.02 -2.47 9.66
C GLN A 9 -0.45 -3.79 9.05
N LYS A 10 -1.59 -4.33 9.50
CA LYS A 10 -2.15 -5.55 8.88
C LYS A 10 -2.52 -5.33 7.42
N ILE A 11 -3.17 -4.21 7.11
CA ILE A 11 -3.55 -3.86 5.74
C ILE A 11 -2.30 -3.68 4.87
N ALA A 12 -1.28 -3.01 5.41
CA ALA A 12 0.00 -2.86 4.73
C ALA A 12 0.69 -4.22 4.48
N ASP A 13 0.72 -5.12 5.46
CA ASP A 13 1.32 -6.46 5.25
C ASP A 13 0.60 -7.24 4.15
N ASP A 14 -0.74 -7.18 4.11
CA ASP A 14 -1.54 -7.80 3.05
C ASP A 14 -1.24 -7.21 1.67
N LEU A 15 -1.21 -5.87 1.57
CA LEU A 15 -0.82 -5.16 0.35
C LEU A 15 0.60 -5.51 -0.11
N LYS A 16 1.53 -5.66 0.84
CA LYS A 16 2.91 -6.08 0.52
C LYS A 16 2.93 -7.47 -0.08
N ARG A 17 2.16 -8.42 0.46
CA ARG A 17 2.06 -9.78 -0.12
C ARG A 17 1.46 -9.74 -1.52
N GLN A 18 0.36 -9.01 -1.69
CA GLN A 18 -0.25 -8.82 -3.02
C GLN A 18 0.73 -8.19 -4.01
N ARG A 19 1.50 -7.19 -3.56
CA ARG A 19 2.55 -6.55 -4.35
C ARG A 19 3.62 -7.56 -4.77
N ASP A 20 4.15 -8.35 -3.85
CA ASP A 20 5.17 -9.36 -4.16
C ASP A 20 4.64 -10.38 -5.21
N GLU A 21 3.40 -10.84 -5.07
CA GLU A 21 2.76 -11.73 -6.06
C GLU A 21 2.62 -11.06 -7.44
N LEU A 22 2.19 -9.79 -7.46
CA LEU A 22 2.01 -9.03 -8.70
C LEU A 22 3.34 -8.74 -9.38
N HIS A 23 4.37 -8.39 -8.61
CA HIS A 23 5.70 -8.09 -9.11
C HIS A 23 6.30 -9.27 -9.90
N VAL A 24 6.09 -10.50 -9.42
CA VAL A 24 6.51 -11.72 -10.13
C VAL A 24 5.78 -11.86 -11.48
N LYS A 25 4.47 -11.60 -11.51
CA LYS A 25 3.65 -11.68 -12.73
C LYS A 25 3.91 -10.52 -13.69
N LEU A 26 4.31 -9.36 -13.17
CA LEU A 26 4.60 -8.15 -13.92
C LEU A 26 5.73 -8.31 -14.93
N HIS A 27 6.64 -9.26 -14.67
CA HIS A 27 7.70 -9.58 -15.61
C HIS A 27 7.15 -10.02 -16.98
N LEU A 28 5.97 -10.63 -17.01
CA LEU A 28 5.29 -11.07 -18.24
C LEU A 28 4.20 -10.10 -18.72
N ALA A 29 3.98 -9.01 -17.98
CA ALA A 29 2.90 -8.07 -18.24
C ALA A 29 3.21 -7.10 -19.39
N LYS A 30 2.13 -6.60 -20.01
CA LYS A 30 2.20 -5.54 -21.02
C LYS A 30 2.73 -4.23 -20.42
N ALA A 31 3.29 -3.37 -21.27
CA ALA A 31 3.82 -2.05 -20.88
C ALA A 31 2.79 -1.19 -20.12
N ASP A 32 1.51 -1.30 -20.47
CA ASP A 32 0.41 -0.59 -19.82
C ASP A 32 0.24 -0.97 -18.34
N ALA A 33 0.25 -2.27 -18.02
CA ALA A 33 0.19 -2.75 -16.64
C ALA A 33 1.45 -2.36 -15.84
N ARG A 34 2.60 -2.22 -16.51
CA ARG A 34 3.85 -1.74 -15.90
C ARG A 34 3.79 -0.25 -15.55
N ASP A 35 3.17 0.58 -16.39
CA ASP A 35 2.99 2.02 -16.12
C ASP A 35 2.06 2.24 -14.92
N GLU A 36 0.92 1.57 -14.91
CA GLU A 36 -0.04 1.63 -13.79
C GLU A 36 0.58 1.10 -12.49
N TRP A 37 1.36 0.01 -12.58
CA TRP A 37 2.12 -0.51 -11.45
C TRP A 37 3.08 0.52 -10.86
N ALA A 38 3.86 1.21 -11.71
CA ALA A 38 4.83 2.21 -11.25
C ALA A 38 4.16 3.37 -10.49
N LYS A 39 2.95 3.79 -10.93
CA LYS A 39 2.15 4.80 -10.24
C LYS A 39 1.71 4.32 -8.85
N LEU A 40 1.28 3.06 -8.73
CA LEU A 40 0.89 2.48 -7.45
C LEU A 40 2.10 2.29 -6.52
N GLU A 41 3.25 1.86 -7.04
CA GLU A 41 4.46 1.71 -6.24
C GLU A 41 4.89 3.02 -5.59
N THR A 42 4.79 4.13 -6.34
CA THR A 42 5.11 5.47 -5.80
C THR A 42 4.24 5.78 -4.57
N ARG A 43 2.93 5.55 -4.66
CA ARG A 43 2.00 5.75 -3.54
C ARG A 43 2.26 4.79 -2.37
N TRP A 44 2.63 3.55 -2.69
CA TRP A 44 2.99 2.55 -1.68
C TRP A 44 4.23 2.97 -0.87
N GLU A 45 5.25 3.52 -1.52
CA GLU A 45 6.43 4.06 -0.83
C GLU A 45 6.11 5.25 0.07
N GLU A 46 5.24 6.17 -0.38
CA GLU A 46 4.77 7.28 0.45
C GLU A 46 4.08 6.78 1.73
N VAL A 47 3.18 5.82 1.59
CA VAL A 47 2.46 5.22 2.72
C VAL A 47 3.42 4.48 3.65
N ARG A 48 4.36 3.70 3.10
CA ARG A 48 5.38 3.02 3.89
C ARG A 48 6.21 4.00 4.71
N THR A 49 6.68 5.07 4.08
CA THR A 49 7.49 6.10 4.74
C THR A 49 6.73 6.78 5.86
N LYS A 50 5.46 7.14 5.62
CA LYS A 50 4.59 7.72 6.64
C LYS A 50 4.33 6.75 7.81
N MET A 51 4.04 5.48 7.53
CA MET A 51 3.87 4.47 8.59
C MET A 51 5.15 4.25 9.39
N GLU A 52 6.31 4.23 8.75
CA GLU A 52 7.61 4.11 9.43
C GLU A 52 7.89 5.32 10.33
N ALA A 53 7.56 6.54 9.87
CA ALA A 53 7.66 7.76 10.68
C ALA A 53 6.77 7.67 11.92
N VAL A 54 5.49 7.36 11.75
CA VAL A 54 4.52 7.21 12.85
C VAL A 54 4.95 6.11 13.85
N ARG A 55 5.56 5.03 13.35
CA ARG A 55 6.12 3.96 14.20
C ARG A 55 7.32 4.43 15.01
N LYS A 56 8.22 5.23 14.41
CA LYS A 56 9.39 5.81 15.09
C LYS A 56 8.98 6.85 16.12
N GLU A 57 7.90 7.59 15.90
CA GLU A 57 7.32 8.58 16.82
C GLU A 57 6.54 7.94 17.98
N ALA A 58 6.96 6.75 18.44
CA ALA A 58 6.34 5.98 19.52
C ALA A 58 4.86 5.59 19.31
N GLY A 59 4.40 5.49 18.05
CA GLY A 59 3.06 5.00 17.72
C GLY A 59 1.95 6.04 17.86
N HIS A 60 2.30 7.33 17.99
CA HIS A 60 1.30 8.38 18.10
C HIS A 60 0.72 8.71 16.71
N THR A 61 -0.31 7.96 16.31
CA THR A 61 -1.07 8.26 15.09
C THR A 61 -2.19 9.24 15.44
N THR A 62 -2.20 10.42 14.82
CA THR A 62 -3.38 11.29 14.88
C THR A 62 -4.48 10.73 13.98
N GLU A 63 -5.75 10.97 14.31
CA GLU A 63 -6.88 10.50 13.50
C GLU A 63 -6.76 10.92 12.03
N ALA A 64 -6.34 12.17 11.78
CA ALA A 64 -6.09 12.67 10.43
C ALA A 64 -5.04 11.86 9.66
N VAL A 65 -3.93 11.49 10.31
CA VAL A 65 -2.87 10.67 9.69
C VAL A 65 -3.37 9.24 9.46
N GLY A 66 -4.08 8.66 10.43
CA GLY A 66 -4.65 7.32 10.31
C GLY A 66 -5.68 7.21 9.17
N SER A 67 -6.59 8.17 9.07
CA SER A 67 -7.59 8.24 8.00
C SER A 67 -6.93 8.44 6.63
N GLY A 68 -5.92 9.31 6.53
CA GLY A 68 -5.18 9.52 5.28
C GLY A 68 -4.45 8.25 4.82
N LEU A 69 -3.76 7.56 5.74
CA LEU A 69 -3.11 6.28 5.45
C LEU A 69 -4.12 5.22 5.01
N SER A 70 -5.24 5.10 5.73
CA SER A 70 -6.27 4.10 5.41
C SER A 70 -6.87 4.32 4.03
N LEU A 71 -7.07 5.58 3.63
CA LEU A 71 -7.60 5.92 2.31
C LEU A 71 -6.64 5.52 1.19
N VAL A 72 -5.35 5.86 1.33
CA VAL A 72 -4.34 5.52 0.31
C VAL A 72 -4.11 4.01 0.26
N LEU A 73 -4.15 3.30 1.39
CA LEU A 73 -4.07 1.84 1.42
C LEU A 73 -5.25 1.19 0.68
N ASP A 74 -6.47 1.72 0.81
CA ASP A 74 -7.64 1.24 0.07
C ASP A 74 -7.52 1.49 -1.45
N GLU A 75 -7.02 2.68 -1.83
CA GLU A 75 -6.72 2.99 -3.23
C GLU A 75 -5.66 2.04 -3.82
N LEU A 76 -4.59 1.78 -3.07
CA LEU A 76 -3.53 0.85 -3.47
C LEU A 76 -4.08 -0.57 -3.65
N LYS A 77 -4.96 -1.02 -2.74
CA LYS A 77 -5.58 -2.34 -2.80
C LYS A 77 -6.41 -2.50 -4.07
N LYS A 78 -7.22 -1.49 -4.39
CA LYS A 78 -8.03 -1.46 -5.61
C LYS A 78 -7.15 -1.42 -6.86
N GLY A 79 -6.08 -0.64 -6.85
CA GLY A 79 -5.12 -0.58 -7.94
C GLY A 79 -4.44 -1.92 -8.20
N TYR A 80 -3.95 -2.57 -7.16
CA TYR A 80 -3.34 -3.90 -7.25
C TYR A 80 -4.33 -4.97 -7.71
N ASP A 81 -5.58 -4.95 -7.24
CA ASP A 81 -6.63 -5.85 -7.72
C ASP A 81 -6.95 -5.63 -9.21
N ASN A 82 -6.95 -4.37 -9.66
CA ASN A 82 -7.15 -4.04 -11.07
C ASN A 82 -5.99 -4.58 -11.92
N ILE A 83 -4.74 -4.34 -11.52
CA ILE A 83 -3.57 -4.89 -12.22
C ILE A 83 -3.66 -6.42 -12.25
N ARG A 84 -3.98 -7.06 -11.13
CA ARG A 84 -4.19 -8.51 -11.05
C ARG A 84 -5.19 -9.03 -12.07
N LYS A 85 -6.27 -8.29 -12.34
CA LYS A 85 -7.30 -8.65 -13.32
C LYS A 85 -6.86 -8.44 -14.77
N THR A 86 -5.91 -7.55 -15.00
CA THR A 86 -5.35 -7.27 -16.34
C THR A 86 -4.18 -8.16 -16.74
N LEU A 87 -3.58 -8.86 -15.77
CA LEU A 87 -2.51 -9.86 -15.95
C LEU A 87 -3.08 -11.21 -16.35
#